data_AF-H8H2B2-F1
#
_entry.id   AF-H8H2B2-F1
#
_cell.length_a   1.000
_cell.length_b   1.000
_cell.length_c   1.000
_cell.angle_alpha   90.00
_cell.angle_beta   90.00
_cell.angle_gamma   90.00
#
_symmetry.space_group_name_H-M   'P 1'
#
loop_
_entity.id
_entity.type
_entity.pdbx_description
1 polymer ?
#
loop_
_entity_poly.entity_id
_entity_poly.type
_entity_poly.pdbx_seq_one_letter_code
_entity_poly.pdbx_strand_id
1 'polypeptide(L)'
;MPGNEQNLNSVGLLVQYGAFRALMTGDSETPETAGWLKKYPASTLGPIDVYKSIHHGAANGDNTTWLAAVRPRNVVVSVGPNNYGHPTATALNLYKSVGAVTWRTDQMGTVTITVQPSGAYTITTEKGRSAQGQATGAGVSPAPRPASMVPSPPASAVPSSVNYANCAAVRAAGKSPLLRGQPGYSTKLDRDGDGRACE
;
A
#
# COMPACT_ATOMS: atom_id res chain seq x y z
N MET A 1 22.90 -25.07 2.06
CA MET A 1 21.69 -24.41 1.53
C MET A 1 22.03 -23.85 0.16
N PRO A 2 21.24 -24.11 -0.90
CA PRO A 2 21.40 -23.42 -2.17
C PRO A 2 21.22 -21.90 -1.97
N GLY A 3 22.03 -21.08 -2.63
CA GLY A 3 22.14 -19.64 -2.36
C GLY A 3 20.95 -18.77 -2.84
N ASN A 4 19.98 -19.35 -3.54
CA ASN A 4 18.87 -18.65 -4.21
C ASN A 4 17.54 -18.60 -3.40
N GLU A 5 17.51 -19.13 -2.16
CA GLU A 5 16.29 -19.17 -1.33
C GLU A 5 16.46 -18.45 0.03
N GLN A 6 17.45 -17.56 0.16
CA GLN A 6 17.76 -16.90 1.44
C GLN A 6 16.57 -16.11 2.01
N ASN A 7 15.79 -15.48 1.13
CA ASN A 7 14.57 -14.76 1.46
C ASN A 7 13.55 -15.61 2.23
N LEU A 8 13.40 -16.88 1.83
CA LEU A 8 12.47 -17.84 2.46
C LEU A 8 12.90 -18.27 3.87
N ASN A 9 14.10 -17.88 4.29
CA ASN A 9 14.60 -18.10 5.65
C ASN A 9 14.39 -16.87 6.55
N SER A 10 13.65 -15.86 6.08
CA SER A 10 13.33 -14.67 6.86
C SER A 10 12.52 -15.02 8.11
N VAL A 11 12.91 -14.45 9.25
CA VAL A 11 12.18 -14.55 10.51
C VAL A 11 11.32 -13.31 10.68
N GLY A 12 10.02 -13.51 10.88
CA GLY A 12 9.08 -12.45 11.23
C GLY A 12 9.16 -12.10 12.72
N LEU A 13 9.23 -10.81 13.05
CA LEU A 13 9.21 -10.29 14.42
C LEU A 13 7.99 -9.39 14.63
N LEU A 14 7.13 -9.80 15.56
CA LEU A 14 6.10 -8.93 16.14
C LEU A 14 6.66 -8.27 17.40
N VAL A 15 6.81 -6.95 17.36
CA VAL A 15 7.25 -6.13 18.50
C VAL A 15 6.03 -5.49 19.13
N GLN A 16 5.90 -5.64 20.45
CA GLN A 16 4.85 -5.00 21.24
C GLN A 16 5.44 -4.18 22.38
N TYR A 17 5.03 -2.92 22.48
CA TYR A 17 5.36 -2.03 23.59
C TYR A 17 4.07 -1.37 24.09
N GLY A 18 3.57 -1.84 25.23
CA GLY A 18 2.22 -1.50 25.68
C GLY A 18 1.17 -1.88 24.62
N ALA A 19 0.40 -0.90 24.17
CA ALA A 19 -0.60 -1.06 23.11
C ALA A 19 -0.01 -0.98 21.68
N PHE A 20 1.20 -0.43 21.52
CA PHE A 20 1.84 -0.25 20.21
C PHE A 20 2.34 -1.57 19.66
N ARG A 21 2.06 -1.82 18.38
CA ARG A 21 2.45 -3.05 17.69
C ARG A 21 3.16 -2.73 16.38
N ALA A 22 4.34 -3.31 16.18
CA ALA A 22 5.07 -3.25 14.92
C ALA A 22 5.39 -4.66 14.42
N LEU A 23 5.32 -4.85 13.10
CA LEU A 23 5.60 -6.14 12.47
C LEU A 23 6.72 -5.99 11.44
N MET A 24 7.81 -6.74 11.66
CA MET A 24 8.99 -6.78 10.81
C MET A 24 9.06 -8.14 10.14
N THR A 25 9.00 -8.20 8.82
CA THR A 25 8.91 -9.48 8.08
C THR A 25 10.16 -9.79 7.26
N GLY A 26 11.21 -8.98 7.38
CA GLY A 26 12.40 -9.13 6.55
C GLY A 26 12.06 -9.16 5.06
N ASP A 27 12.72 -10.08 4.35
CA ASP A 27 12.52 -10.32 2.92
C ASP A 27 11.77 -11.63 2.69
N SER A 28 10.85 -11.98 3.61
CA SER A 28 9.91 -13.09 3.43
C SER A 28 9.18 -13.00 2.09
N GLU A 29 8.54 -14.07 1.66
CA GLU A 29 7.75 -14.11 0.45
C GLU A 29 6.39 -14.77 0.74
N THR A 30 5.67 -15.12 -0.31
CA THR A 30 4.35 -15.75 -0.22
C THR A 30 4.34 -17.00 0.67
N PRO A 31 5.33 -17.91 0.64
CA PRO A 31 5.34 -19.09 1.52
C PRO A 31 5.31 -18.74 3.01
N GLU A 32 6.07 -17.73 3.45
CA GLU A 32 6.12 -17.34 4.86
C GLU A 32 4.80 -16.69 5.29
N THR A 33 4.23 -15.78 4.48
CA THR A 33 2.92 -15.16 4.80
C THR A 33 1.82 -16.21 4.88
N ALA A 34 1.80 -17.20 3.97
CA ALA A 34 0.85 -18.31 4.02
C ALA A 34 1.06 -19.19 5.26
N GLY A 35 2.31 -19.48 5.62
CA GLY A 35 2.66 -20.22 6.83
C GLY A 35 2.19 -19.51 8.11
N TRP A 36 2.40 -18.19 8.19
CA TRP A 36 1.95 -17.39 9.34
C TRP A 36 0.44 -17.29 9.44
N LEU A 37 -0.28 -17.11 8.31
CA LEU A 37 -1.74 -17.11 8.27
C LEU A 37 -2.35 -18.45 8.73
N LYS A 38 -1.67 -19.56 8.44
CA LYS A 38 -2.10 -20.89 8.92
C LYS A 38 -1.82 -21.09 10.41
N LYS A 39 -0.70 -20.56 10.90
CA LYS A 39 -0.22 -20.78 12.27
C LYS A 39 -0.86 -19.85 13.30
N TYR A 40 -1.17 -18.61 12.93
CA TYR A 40 -1.58 -17.58 13.86
C TYR A 40 -2.96 -17.00 13.47
N PRO A 41 -3.86 -16.78 14.44
CA PRO A 41 -5.12 -16.12 14.16
C PRO A 41 -4.88 -14.65 13.78
N ALA A 42 -5.80 -14.06 13.00
CA ALA A 42 -5.69 -12.67 12.55
C ALA A 42 -5.58 -11.65 13.72
N SER A 43 -6.15 -11.95 14.88
CA SER A 43 -6.00 -11.13 16.11
C SER A 43 -4.56 -11.09 16.64
N THR A 44 -3.79 -12.15 16.39
CA THR A 44 -2.35 -12.19 16.69
C THR A 44 -1.55 -11.47 15.61
N LEU A 45 -2.00 -11.45 14.35
CA LEU A 45 -1.27 -10.80 13.26
C LEU A 45 -1.55 -9.29 13.15
N GLY A 46 -2.69 -8.80 13.64
CA GLY A 46 -3.04 -7.38 13.62
C GLY A 46 -4.23 -6.99 14.49
N PRO A 47 -4.54 -5.69 14.63
CA PRO A 47 -3.97 -4.56 13.88
C PRO A 47 -2.51 -4.24 14.22
N ILE A 48 -1.80 -3.67 13.25
CA ILE A 48 -0.39 -3.24 13.37
C ILE A 48 -0.29 -1.73 13.14
N ASP A 49 0.39 -1.01 14.05
CA ASP A 49 0.62 0.43 13.92
C ASP A 49 1.69 0.73 12.87
N VAL A 50 2.78 -0.04 12.87
CA VAL A 50 3.90 0.11 11.93
C VAL A 50 4.30 -1.24 11.36
N TYR A 51 4.07 -1.43 10.07
CA TYR A 51 4.46 -2.61 9.32
C TYR A 51 5.65 -2.29 8.44
N LYS A 52 6.70 -3.10 8.48
CA LYS A 52 7.79 -3.02 7.51
C LYS A 52 7.41 -3.88 6.30
N SER A 53 7.38 -3.28 5.11
CA SER A 53 7.05 -4.02 3.89
C SER A 53 7.95 -5.24 3.75
N ILE A 54 7.36 -6.32 3.25
CA ILE A 54 8.10 -7.48 2.81
C ILE A 54 9.04 -7.09 1.66
N HIS A 55 10.29 -7.56 1.71
CA HIS A 55 11.21 -7.63 0.58
C HIS A 55 11.25 -6.32 -0.24
N HIS A 56 11.47 -5.21 0.46
CA HIS A 56 11.55 -3.86 -0.13
C HIS A 56 10.32 -3.42 -0.97
N GLY A 57 9.18 -4.09 -0.86
CA GLY A 57 8.00 -3.87 -1.70
C GLY A 57 7.99 -4.67 -3.00
N ALA A 58 8.63 -5.84 -3.02
CA ALA A 58 8.52 -6.81 -4.09
C ALA A 58 7.08 -7.33 -4.26
N ALA A 59 6.75 -7.85 -5.45
CA ALA A 59 5.41 -8.34 -5.77
C ALA A 59 5.13 -9.76 -5.26
N ASN A 60 6.14 -10.48 -4.78
CA ASN A 60 6.07 -11.91 -4.40
C ASN A 60 5.87 -12.15 -2.90
N GLY A 61 5.61 -11.09 -2.12
CA GLY A 61 5.46 -11.17 -0.66
C GLY A 61 4.10 -10.72 -0.18
N ASP A 62 3.92 -9.41 -0.07
CA ASP A 62 2.66 -8.80 0.34
C ASP A 62 1.53 -9.15 -0.64
N ASN A 63 0.38 -9.54 -0.08
CA ASN A 63 -0.83 -9.88 -0.83
C ASN A 63 -2.07 -9.46 -0.05
N THR A 64 -3.23 -9.46 -0.73
CA THR A 64 -4.49 -8.97 -0.16
C THR A 64 -4.90 -9.73 1.11
N THR A 65 -4.75 -11.06 1.12
CA THR A 65 -5.11 -11.90 2.28
C THR A 65 -4.24 -11.59 3.48
N TRP A 66 -2.92 -11.45 3.26
CA TRP A 66 -1.97 -11.09 4.31
C TRP A 66 -2.27 -9.70 4.90
N LEU A 67 -2.44 -8.68 4.06
CA LEU A 67 -2.70 -7.32 4.53
C LEU A 67 -4.07 -7.17 5.20
N ALA A 68 -5.05 -7.98 4.81
CA ALA A 68 -6.35 -8.04 5.50
C ALA A 68 -6.25 -8.60 6.93
N ALA A 69 -5.29 -9.50 7.20
CA ALA A 69 -5.03 -10.00 8.55
C ALA A 69 -4.19 -8.99 9.37
N VAL A 70 -3.12 -8.45 8.78
CA VAL A 70 -2.19 -7.52 9.44
C VAL A 70 -2.85 -6.16 9.75
N ARG A 71 -3.71 -5.66 8.85
CA ARG A 71 -4.39 -4.36 8.96
C ARG A 71 -3.44 -3.23 9.36
N PRO A 72 -2.39 -2.95 8.55
CA PRO A 72 -1.36 -1.98 8.91
C PRO A 72 -1.88 -0.54 8.80
N ARG A 73 -1.57 0.30 9.79
CA ARG A 73 -1.82 1.76 9.71
C ARG A 73 -0.75 2.47 8.90
N ASN A 74 0.50 2.11 9.13
CA ASN A 74 1.66 2.65 8.44
C ASN A 74 2.47 1.51 7.84
N VAL A 75 2.93 1.68 6.59
CA VAL A 75 3.84 0.75 5.93
C VAL A 75 5.16 1.46 5.64
N VAL A 76 6.25 0.98 6.24
CA VAL A 76 7.60 1.45 5.97
C VAL A 76 8.22 0.55 4.91
N VAL A 77 8.47 1.13 3.73
CA VAL A 77 9.20 0.50 2.64
C VAL A 77 10.66 0.93 2.75
N SER A 78 11.47 0.07 3.36
CA SER A 78 12.93 0.25 3.35
C SER A 78 13.45 -0.17 1.99
N VAL A 79 13.84 0.80 1.19
CA VAL A 79 14.34 0.64 -0.17
C VAL A 79 15.29 1.79 -0.49
N GLY A 80 16.29 1.53 -1.33
CA GLY A 80 17.19 2.53 -1.87
C GLY A 80 17.16 2.51 -3.40
N PRO A 81 17.99 3.33 -4.07
CA PRO A 81 18.23 3.21 -5.50
C PRO A 81 18.55 1.75 -5.87
N ASN A 82 17.82 1.19 -6.83
CA ASN A 82 17.97 -0.20 -7.24
C ASN A 82 17.53 -0.40 -8.70
N ASN A 83 17.96 -1.52 -9.28
CA ASN A 83 17.56 -1.99 -10.61
C ASN A 83 16.62 -3.21 -10.56
N TYR A 84 16.16 -3.62 -9.36
CA TYR A 84 15.22 -4.72 -9.16
C TYR A 84 13.76 -4.34 -9.45
N GLY A 85 13.48 -3.03 -9.61
CA GLY A 85 12.12 -2.52 -9.80
C GLY A 85 11.33 -2.42 -8.50
N HIS A 86 12.01 -2.33 -7.36
CA HIS A 86 11.39 -2.18 -6.05
C HIS A 86 11.34 -0.71 -5.60
N PRO A 87 10.29 -0.29 -4.87
CA PRO A 87 9.07 -1.03 -4.64
C PRO A 87 8.23 -1.10 -5.92
N THR A 88 7.53 -2.22 -6.10
CA THR A 88 6.68 -2.43 -7.28
C THR A 88 5.40 -1.59 -7.19
N ALA A 89 4.84 -1.21 -8.34
CA ALA A 89 3.53 -0.55 -8.39
C ALA A 89 2.43 -1.41 -7.75
N THR A 90 2.51 -2.74 -7.92
CA THR A 90 1.60 -3.71 -7.30
C THR A 90 1.60 -3.59 -5.78
N ALA A 91 2.77 -3.61 -5.14
CA ALA A 91 2.87 -3.48 -3.67
C ALA A 91 2.34 -2.12 -3.19
N LEU A 92 2.72 -1.02 -3.85
CA LEU A 92 2.23 0.31 -3.49
C LEU A 92 0.71 0.44 -3.62
N ASN A 93 0.12 -0.15 -4.66
CA ASN A 93 -1.34 -0.17 -4.85
C ASN A 93 -2.03 -1.02 -3.77
N LEU A 94 -1.45 -2.14 -3.35
CA LEU A 94 -1.95 -2.94 -2.24
C LEU A 94 -2.00 -2.13 -0.94
N TYR A 95 -0.93 -1.44 -0.56
CA TYR A 95 -0.90 -0.61 0.64
C TYR A 95 -1.95 0.50 0.60
N LYS A 96 -2.09 1.15 -0.56
CA LYS A 96 -3.13 2.16 -0.78
C LYS A 96 -4.53 1.58 -0.62
N SER A 97 -4.77 0.36 -1.15
CA SER A 97 -6.10 -0.29 -1.10
C SER A 97 -6.57 -0.62 0.31
N VAL A 98 -5.65 -0.87 1.25
CA VAL A 98 -5.95 -1.13 2.65
C VAL A 98 -5.92 0.12 3.53
N GLY A 99 -5.78 1.30 2.93
CA GLY A 99 -5.76 2.59 3.63
C GLY A 99 -4.48 2.85 4.44
N ALA A 100 -3.41 2.10 4.20
CA ALA A 100 -2.15 2.30 4.88
C ALA A 100 -1.42 3.56 4.37
N VAL A 101 -0.76 4.28 5.28
CA VAL A 101 0.15 5.36 4.92
C VAL A 101 1.53 4.78 4.60
N THR A 102 2.01 4.97 3.38
CA THR A 102 3.34 4.50 2.96
C THR A 102 4.44 5.51 3.29
N TRP A 103 5.55 5.00 3.83
CA TRP A 103 6.78 5.71 4.17
C TRP A 103 7.94 5.05 3.45
N ARG A 104 8.66 5.79 2.60
CA ARG A 104 9.66 5.25 1.68
C ARG A 104 11.03 5.82 1.98
N THR A 105 12.02 4.99 2.32
CA THR A 105 13.34 5.47 2.72
C THR A 105 14.13 6.09 1.58
N ASP A 106 13.93 5.65 0.33
CA ASP A 106 14.54 6.27 -0.84
C ASP A 106 14.05 7.71 -1.05
N GLN A 107 12.77 7.95 -0.77
CA GLN A 107 12.14 9.26 -0.91
C GLN A 107 12.35 10.16 0.31
N MET A 108 12.37 9.58 1.52
CA MET A 108 12.25 10.32 2.78
C MET A 108 13.50 10.20 3.69
N GLY A 109 14.49 9.41 3.28
CA GLY A 109 15.66 9.06 4.10
C GLY A 109 15.29 8.16 5.28
N THR A 110 16.07 8.23 6.35
CA THR A 110 15.81 7.43 7.57
C THR A 110 14.41 7.71 8.11
N VAL A 111 13.64 6.66 8.40
CA VAL A 111 12.31 6.75 9.06
C VAL A 111 12.46 6.31 10.52
N THR A 112 12.23 7.23 11.46
CA THR A 112 12.34 6.99 12.90
C THR A 112 10.95 6.93 13.51
N ILE A 113 10.69 5.90 14.31
CA ILE A 113 9.46 5.76 15.08
C ILE A 113 9.80 5.83 16.57
N THR A 114 9.24 6.82 17.25
CA THR A 114 9.40 7.01 18.69
C THR A 114 8.07 6.71 19.36
N VAL A 115 8.07 5.81 20.34
CA VAL A 115 6.86 5.35 21.03
C VAL A 115 6.97 5.69 22.51
N GLN A 116 5.91 6.27 23.06
CA GLN A 116 5.79 6.60 24.48
C GLN A 116 5.05 5.48 25.23
N PRO A 117 5.26 5.34 26.55
CA PRO A 117 4.53 4.34 27.37
C PRO A 117 3.01 4.44 27.27
N SER A 118 2.48 5.64 26.99
CA SER A 118 1.04 5.89 26.80
C SER A 118 0.45 5.27 25.53
N GLY A 119 1.28 4.74 24.62
CA GLY A 119 0.87 4.30 23.30
C GLY A 119 0.89 5.40 22.24
N ALA A 120 1.16 6.66 22.63
CA ALA A 120 1.44 7.73 21.69
C ALA A 120 2.72 7.43 20.91
N TYR A 121 2.71 7.62 19.59
CA TYR A 121 3.90 7.47 18.77
C TYR A 121 4.04 8.57 17.73
N THR A 122 5.28 8.86 17.36
CA THR A 122 5.64 9.77 16.27
C THR A 122 6.42 9.04 15.21
N ILE A 123 6.19 9.39 13.95
CA ILE A 123 7.00 8.97 12.81
C ILE A 123 7.66 10.24 12.27
N THR A 124 8.99 10.26 12.17
CA THR A 124 9.76 11.35 11.59
C THR A 124 10.68 10.82 10.52
N THR A 125 10.97 11.61 9.51
CA THR A 125 11.89 11.24 8.43
C THR A 125 13.05 12.22 8.33
N GLU A 126 14.22 11.75 7.92
CA GLU A 126 15.41 12.57 7.66
C GLU A 126 15.11 13.76 6.73
N LYS A 127 14.26 13.57 5.71
CA LYS A 127 13.86 14.64 4.77
C LYS A 127 12.62 15.44 5.23
N GLY A 128 12.30 15.44 6.52
CA GLY A 128 11.38 16.39 7.14
C GLY A 128 9.88 16.04 7.16
N ARG A 129 9.45 14.90 6.60
CA ARG A 129 8.06 14.42 6.78
C ARG A 129 7.87 13.92 8.21
N SER A 130 6.70 14.20 8.79
CA SER A 130 6.33 13.67 10.11
C SER A 130 4.85 13.30 10.20
N ALA A 131 4.52 12.43 11.15
CA ALA A 131 3.17 12.10 11.57
C ALA A 131 3.16 11.68 13.03
N GLN A 132 1.98 11.69 13.64
CA GLN A 132 1.75 11.23 15.01
C GLN A 132 0.59 10.25 15.01
N GLY A 133 0.57 9.29 15.91
CA GLY A 133 -0.53 8.34 16.09
C GLY A 133 -0.69 7.91 17.54
N GLN A 134 -1.77 7.19 17.80
CA GLN A 134 -2.09 6.63 19.11
C GLN A 134 -2.40 5.15 18.93
N ALA A 135 -1.60 4.29 19.55
CA ALA A 135 -1.85 2.86 19.55
C ALA A 135 -3.09 2.56 20.40
N THR A 136 -4.03 1.80 19.85
CA THR A 136 -5.30 1.48 20.51
C THR A 136 -5.39 0.00 20.92
N GLY A 137 -4.29 -0.75 20.79
CA GLY A 137 -4.23 -2.17 21.10
C GLY A 137 -5.02 -3.04 20.10
N ALA A 138 -4.97 -4.36 20.31
CA ALA A 138 -5.49 -5.35 19.37
C ALA A 138 -7.02 -5.35 19.18
N GLY A 139 -7.76 -4.67 20.07
CA GLY A 139 -9.22 -4.73 20.15
C GLY A 139 -9.98 -3.58 19.50
N VAL A 140 -9.29 -2.57 18.99
CA VAL A 140 -9.93 -1.37 18.41
C VAL A 140 -9.50 -1.25 16.96
N SER A 141 -10.42 -1.52 16.03
CA SER A 141 -10.23 -1.08 14.64
C SER A 141 -9.92 0.41 14.66
N PRO A 142 -8.83 0.88 14.02
CA PRO A 142 -8.65 2.31 13.86
C PRO A 142 -9.91 2.86 13.22
N ALA A 143 -10.57 3.82 13.88
CA ALA A 143 -11.45 4.72 13.18
C ALA A 143 -10.64 5.30 12.00
N PRO A 144 -11.24 5.43 10.79
CA PRO A 144 -10.56 6.13 9.72
C PRO A 144 -10.06 7.46 10.27
N ARG A 145 -8.74 7.67 10.20
CA ARG A 145 -8.12 8.88 10.74
C ARG A 145 -8.85 10.07 10.12
N PRO A 146 -9.27 11.10 10.89
CA PRO A 146 -9.72 12.34 10.29
C PRO A 146 -8.58 12.83 9.40
N ALA A 147 -8.86 13.01 8.11
CA ALA A 147 -7.93 13.59 7.17
C ALA A 147 -7.60 15.00 7.66
N SER A 148 -6.54 15.14 8.47
CA SER A 148 -6.02 16.45 8.83
C SER A 148 -5.48 17.09 7.55
N MET A 149 -6.33 17.96 6.98
CA MET A 149 -6.03 19.07 6.09
C MET A 149 -4.80 18.86 5.19
N VAL A 150 -4.99 18.05 4.15
CA VAL A 150 -4.50 18.49 2.84
C VAL A 150 -5.43 19.65 2.45
N PRO A 151 -4.94 20.85 2.12
CA PRO A 151 -5.80 21.86 1.50
C PRO A 151 -6.49 21.14 0.34
N SER A 152 -7.82 21.11 0.35
CA SER A 152 -8.55 20.61 -0.80
C SER A 152 -8.00 21.38 -2.01
N PRO A 153 -7.45 20.69 -3.03
CA PRO A 153 -7.39 21.32 -4.34
C PRO A 153 -8.81 21.83 -4.62
N PRO A 154 -8.99 23.03 -5.19
CA PRO A 154 -10.32 23.44 -5.60
C PRO A 154 -10.94 22.27 -6.36
N ALA A 155 -12.17 21.93 -6.00
CA ALA A 155 -12.92 20.86 -6.63
C ALA A 155 -12.97 21.15 -8.15
N SER A 156 -12.00 20.63 -8.89
CA SER A 156 -12.15 20.45 -10.32
C SER A 156 -13.24 19.41 -10.45
N ALA A 157 -14.44 19.90 -10.73
CA ALA A 157 -15.58 19.11 -11.14
C ALA A 157 -15.05 17.97 -12.04
N VAL A 158 -15.21 16.72 -11.61
CA VAL A 158 -15.15 15.61 -12.54
C VAL A 158 -16.30 15.88 -13.52
N PRO A 159 -16.06 16.14 -14.81
CA PRO A 159 -17.17 16.18 -15.74
C PRO A 159 -17.78 14.78 -15.77
N SER A 160 -18.91 14.65 -15.10
CA SER A 160 -19.86 13.56 -15.35
C SER A 160 -20.25 13.67 -16.83
N SER A 161 -19.99 12.59 -17.57
CA SER A 161 -20.24 12.41 -19.01
C SER A 161 -19.35 13.20 -19.98
N VAL A 162 -18.08 12.79 -20.11
CA VAL A 162 -17.36 13.03 -21.37
C VAL A 162 -17.96 12.11 -22.43
N ASN A 163 -18.55 12.66 -23.49
CA ASN A 163 -19.02 11.89 -24.64
C ASN A 163 -18.13 12.19 -25.84
N TYR A 164 -17.52 11.17 -26.43
CA TYR A 164 -16.75 11.32 -27.67
C TYR A 164 -17.62 10.98 -28.88
N ALA A 165 -17.61 11.84 -29.89
CA ALA A 165 -18.37 11.61 -31.12
C ALA A 165 -17.82 10.41 -31.93
N ASN A 166 -16.51 10.19 -31.89
CA ASN A 166 -15.82 9.11 -32.59
C ASN A 166 -14.40 8.87 -32.00
N CYS A 167 -13.71 7.84 -32.48
CA CYS A 167 -12.36 7.50 -32.04
C CYS A 167 -11.28 8.52 -32.41
N ALA A 168 -11.50 9.38 -33.41
CA ALA A 168 -10.56 10.47 -33.71
C ALA A 168 -10.55 11.49 -32.57
N ALA A 169 -11.71 11.81 -31.99
CA ALA A 169 -11.81 12.68 -30.81
C ALA A 169 -11.13 12.06 -29.58
N VAL A 170 -11.23 10.74 -29.39
CA VAL A 170 -10.57 10.01 -28.30
C VAL A 170 -9.04 10.08 -28.41
N ARG A 171 -8.51 9.88 -29.63
CA ARG A 171 -7.07 9.96 -29.90
C ARG A 171 -6.54 11.39 -29.78
N ALA A 172 -7.29 12.38 -30.28
CA ALA A 172 -6.95 13.79 -30.13
C ALA A 172 -6.90 14.24 -28.65
N ALA A 173 -7.72 13.63 -27.79
CA ALA A 173 -7.70 13.85 -26.34
C ALA A 173 -6.60 13.05 -25.60
N GLY A 174 -5.84 12.19 -26.30
CA GLY A 174 -4.80 11.35 -25.70
C GLY A 174 -5.34 10.28 -24.75
N LYS A 175 -6.58 9.81 -24.97
CA LYS A 175 -7.27 8.85 -24.08
C LYS A 175 -7.43 7.44 -24.68
N SER A 176 -6.87 7.17 -25.86
CA SER A 176 -6.87 5.83 -26.47
C SER A 176 -5.81 4.92 -25.83
N PRO A 177 -6.10 3.61 -25.63
CA PRO A 177 -7.41 2.97 -25.74
C PRO A 177 -8.29 3.26 -24.50
N LEU A 178 -9.60 3.42 -24.71
CA LEU A 178 -10.57 3.62 -23.63
C LEU A 178 -11.05 2.26 -23.11
N LEU A 179 -10.90 2.02 -21.81
CA LEU A 179 -11.33 0.76 -21.20
C LEU A 179 -12.75 0.86 -20.65
N ARG A 180 -13.50 -0.25 -20.66
CA ARG A 180 -14.82 -0.35 -20.04
C ARG A 180 -14.81 0.18 -18.61
N GLY A 181 -15.69 1.15 -18.33
CA GLY A 181 -15.79 1.84 -17.04
C GLY A 181 -15.00 3.16 -16.94
N GLN A 182 -14.17 3.50 -17.92
CA GLN A 182 -13.55 4.83 -18.00
C GLN A 182 -14.54 5.89 -18.51
N PRO A 183 -14.45 7.15 -18.02
CA PRO A 183 -15.23 8.26 -18.56
C PRO A 183 -15.06 8.41 -20.09
N GLY A 184 -16.17 8.34 -20.82
CA GLY A 184 -16.20 8.42 -22.28
C GLY A 184 -16.07 7.10 -23.03
N TYR A 185 -15.95 5.97 -22.31
CA TYR A 185 -16.18 4.66 -22.93
C TYR A 185 -17.65 4.53 -23.37
N SER A 186 -17.86 4.03 -24.60
CA SER A 186 -19.17 3.69 -25.14
C SER A 186 -19.03 2.44 -26.00
N THR A 187 -20.03 1.56 -25.96
CA THR A 187 -20.11 0.39 -26.85
C THR A 187 -20.18 0.78 -28.33
N LYS A 188 -20.48 2.05 -28.66
CA LYS A 188 -20.40 2.57 -30.03
C LYS A 188 -18.96 2.79 -30.53
N LEU A 189 -18.00 2.89 -29.61
CA LEU A 189 -16.58 3.11 -29.88
C LEU A 189 -15.75 1.83 -29.75
N ASP A 190 -16.37 0.79 -29.20
CA ASP A 190 -15.84 -0.57 -29.00
C ASP A 190 -16.43 -1.46 -30.11
N ARG A 191 -15.73 -1.51 -31.24
CA ARG A 191 -16.25 -2.10 -32.49
C ARG A 191 -16.42 -3.62 -32.39
N ASP A 192 -15.55 -4.29 -31.65
CA ASP A 192 -15.52 -5.75 -31.47
C ASP A 192 -16.11 -6.21 -30.12
N GLY A 193 -16.39 -5.28 -29.21
CA GLY A 193 -17.17 -5.52 -27.99
C GLY A 193 -16.35 -6.13 -26.86
N ASP A 194 -15.02 -6.12 -26.97
CA ASP A 194 -14.10 -6.80 -26.06
C ASP A 194 -13.82 -5.99 -24.77
N GLY A 195 -14.33 -4.75 -24.70
CA GLY A 195 -14.12 -3.83 -23.59
C GLY A 195 -13.03 -2.78 -23.82
N ARG A 196 -12.44 -2.70 -25.02
CA ARG A 196 -11.42 -1.71 -25.43
C ARG A 196 -11.93 -0.90 -26.61
N ALA A 197 -12.35 0.32 -26.32
CA ALA A 197 -12.78 1.26 -27.34
C ALA A 197 -11.59 1.98 -27.98
N CYS A 198 -11.68 2.18 -29.30
CA CYS A 198 -10.72 2.97 -30.09
C CYS A 198 -9.27 2.46 -30.08
N GLU A 199 -9.08 1.14 -30.14
CA GLU A 199 -7.80 0.53 -30.54
C GLU A 199 -7.44 0.95 -31.98
#